data_AF-A0A2C1DA38-F1
#
_entry.id   AF-A0A2C1DA38-F1
#
_cell.length_a   1.000
_cell.length_b   1.000
_cell.length_c   1.000
_cell.angle_alpha   90.00
_cell.angle_beta   90.00
_cell.angle_gamma   90.00
#
_symmetry.space_group_name_H-M   'P 1'
#
loop_
_entity.id
_entity.type
_entity.pdbx_description
1 polymer ?
#
loop_
_entity_poly.entity_id
_entity_poly.type
_entity_poly.pdbx_seq_one_letter_code
_entity_poly.pdbx_strand_id
1 'polypeptide(L)'
;MSKFRRLLTSVLECLHQNQRNYILGRTQAGRMKYVENGGILGRTPKINKSKTDLILELIDQGKTKQEIADFLNVDRTTIYRTLKRNGY
;
A
#
# COMPACT_ATOMS: atom_id res chain seq x y z
N MET A 1 -1.15 -29.81 -40.81
CA MET A 1 -1.90 -28.72 -40.17
C MET A 1 -1.62 -28.52 -38.67
N SER A 2 -1.51 -29.56 -37.83
CA SER A 2 -1.33 -29.41 -36.36
C SER A 2 0.00 -28.80 -35.88
N LYS A 3 1.14 -29.08 -36.55
CA LYS A 3 2.47 -28.56 -36.17
C LYS A 3 2.62 -27.04 -36.41
N PHE A 4 2.12 -26.53 -37.53
CA PHE A 4 2.16 -25.10 -37.87
C PHE A 4 1.35 -24.25 -36.88
N ARG A 5 0.14 -24.71 -36.53
CA ARG A 5 -0.71 -24.04 -35.55
C ARG A 5 -0.01 -23.87 -34.20
N ARG A 6 0.64 -24.92 -33.69
CA ARG A 6 1.39 -24.86 -32.42
C ARG A 6 2.53 -23.84 -32.48
N LEU A 7 3.28 -23.85 -33.58
CA LEU A 7 4.41 -22.94 -33.76
C LEU A 7 3.94 -21.47 -33.82
N LEU A 8 2.84 -21.20 -34.53
CA LEU A 8 2.22 -19.87 -34.57
C LEU A 8 1.77 -19.42 -33.18
N THR A 9 1.11 -20.28 -32.41
CA THR A 9 0.68 -19.97 -31.05
C THR A 9 1.87 -19.66 -30.15
N SER A 10 2.94 -20.47 -30.19
CA SER A 10 4.14 -20.24 -29.37
C SER A 10 4.86 -18.93 -29.71
N VAL A 11 4.91 -18.55 -30.98
CA VAL A 11 5.49 -17.26 -31.39
C VAL A 11 4.64 -16.10 -30.85
N LEU A 12 3.32 -16.18 -30.97
CA LEU A 12 2.42 -15.15 -30.45
C LEU A 12 2.49 -15.05 -28.91
N GLU A 13 2.59 -16.17 -28.20
CA GLU A 13 2.80 -16.20 -26.76
C GLU A 13 4.11 -15.53 -26.35
N CYS A 14 5.20 -15.83 -27.05
CA CYS A 14 6.50 -15.21 -26.81
C CYS A 14 6.44 -13.68 -27.00
N LEU A 15 5.82 -13.22 -28.09
CA LEU A 15 5.64 -11.79 -28.36
C LEU A 15 4.79 -11.11 -27.27
N HIS A 16 3.68 -11.74 -26.87
CA HIS A 16 2.83 -11.23 -25.81
C HIS A 16 3.59 -11.13 -24.47
N GLN A 17 4.38 -12.15 -24.13
CA GLN A 17 5.18 -12.14 -22.90
C GLN A 17 6.23 -11.03 -22.91
N ASN A 18 6.90 -10.81 -24.05
CA ASN A 18 7.87 -9.73 -24.20
C ASN A 18 7.22 -8.36 -24.03
N GLN A 19 6.05 -8.13 -24.63
CA GLN A 19 5.33 -6.87 -24.46
C GLN A 19 4.89 -6.63 -23.01
N ARG A 20 4.38 -7.66 -22.32
CA ARG A 20 4.04 -7.57 -20.89
C ARG A 20 5.26 -7.23 -20.04
N ASN A 21 6.38 -7.92 -20.26
CA ASN A 21 7.62 -7.69 -19.52
C ASN A 21 8.16 -6.27 -19.75
N TYR A 22 8.07 -5.75 -20.97
CA TYR A 22 8.47 -4.38 -21.29
C TYR A 22 7.64 -3.34 -20.51
N ILE A 23 6.31 -3.49 -20.47
CA ILE A 23 5.43 -2.58 -19.72
C ILE A 23 5.70 -2.66 -18.22
N LEU A 24 5.86 -3.88 -17.69
CA LEU A 24 6.17 -4.09 -16.28
C LEU A 24 7.52 -3.49 -15.90
N GLY A 25 8.56 -3.71 -16.71
CA GLY A 25 9.90 -3.16 -16.47
C GLY A 25 9.89 -1.63 -16.42
N ARG A 26 9.19 -0.97 -17.35
CA ARG A 26 9.04 0.50 -17.33
C ARG A 26 8.27 1.01 -16.12
N THR A 27 7.19 0.32 -15.75
CA THR A 27 6.38 0.67 -14.57
C THR A 27 7.19 0.52 -13.29
N GLN A 28 7.96 -0.57 -13.18
CA GLN A 28 8.86 -0.81 -12.05
C GLN A 28 9.96 0.25 -11.97
N ALA A 29 10.61 0.60 -13.08
CA ALA A 29 11.64 1.65 -13.10
C ALA A 29 11.08 3.01 -12.64
N GLY A 30 9.89 3.40 -13.11
CA GLY A 30 9.23 4.62 -12.66
C GLY A 30 8.85 4.57 -11.18
N ARG A 31 8.33 3.43 -10.72
CA ARG A 31 7.99 3.19 -9.31
C ARG A 31 9.22 3.28 -8.41
N MET A 32 10.35 2.69 -8.82
CA MET A 32 11.61 2.77 -8.08
C MET A 32 12.08 4.21 -7.94
N LYS A 33 12.10 4.97 -9.04
CA LYS A 33 12.47 6.39 -9.03
C LYS A 33 11.56 7.24 -8.11
N TYR A 34 10.26 6.97 -8.09
CA TYR A 34 9.34 7.65 -7.18
C TYR A 34 9.68 7.36 -5.71
N VAL A 35 9.98 6.10 -5.37
CA VAL A 35 10.36 5.70 -4.00
C VAL A 35 11.72 6.27 -3.61
N GLU A 36 12.70 6.26 -4.52
CA GLU A 36 14.02 6.89 -4.33
C GLU A 36 13.91 8.39 -4.01
N ASN A 37 12.94 9.07 -4.64
CA ASN A 37 12.63 10.47 -4.36
C ASN A 37 11.83 10.68 -3.05
N GLY A 38 11.66 9.64 -2.22
CA GLY A 38 10.93 9.71 -0.95
C GLY A 38 9.41 9.49 -1.08
N GLY A 39 8.93 9.12 -2.26
CA GLY A 39 7.53 8.80 -2.49
C GLY A 39 7.07 7.58 -1.71
N ILE A 40 6.00 7.72 -0.93
CA ILE A 40 5.42 6.61 -0.16
C ILE A 40 4.38 5.89 -1.02
N LEU A 41 4.47 4.56 -1.05
CA LEU A 41 3.55 3.69 -1.77
C LEU A 41 2.47 3.11 -0.84
N GLY A 42 1.39 2.63 -1.45
CA GLY A 42 0.29 1.98 -0.73
C GLY A 42 -0.76 2.97 -0.25
N ARG A 43 -1.63 2.50 0.63
CA ARG A 43 -2.77 3.29 1.12
C ARG A 43 -2.32 4.32 2.14
N THR A 44 -2.67 5.59 1.93
CA THR A 44 -2.48 6.64 2.93
C THR A 44 -3.21 6.28 4.23
N PRO A 45 -2.56 6.39 5.39
CA PRO A 45 -3.20 6.18 6.68
C PRO A 45 -4.48 7.01 6.87
N LYS A 46 -5.52 6.40 7.45
CA LYS A 46 -6.76 7.11 7.82
C LYS A 46 -6.54 8.18 8.91
N ILE A 47 -5.58 7.94 9.80
CA ILE A 47 -5.22 8.85 10.89
C ILE A 47 -4.01 9.68 10.47
N ASN A 48 -4.21 11.00 10.44
CA ASN A 48 -3.18 11.99 10.15
C ASN A 48 -2.37 12.33 11.43
N LYS A 49 -1.37 13.21 11.31
CA LYS A 49 -0.51 13.61 12.42
C LYS A 49 -1.30 14.29 13.55
N SER A 50 -2.10 15.31 13.24
CA SER A 50 -2.92 16.03 14.23
C SER A 50 -3.85 15.10 15.03
N LYS A 51 -4.48 14.12 14.38
CA LYS A 51 -5.29 13.11 15.08
C LYS A 51 -4.44 12.16 15.91
N THR A 52 -3.17 11.93 15.55
CA THR A 52 -2.26 11.15 16.38
C THR A 52 -1.94 11.90 17.66
N ASP A 53 -1.66 13.20 17.57
CA ASP A 53 -1.40 14.07 18.73
C ASP A 53 -2.63 14.07 19.67
N LEU A 54 -3.84 14.22 19.12
CA LEU A 54 -5.08 14.11 19.88
C LEU A 54 -5.26 12.73 20.56
N ILE A 55 -4.90 11.64 19.89
CA ILE A 55 -4.96 10.29 20.49
C ILE A 55 -4.03 10.21 21.70
N LEU A 56 -2.83 10.79 21.63
CA LEU A 56 -1.88 10.80 22.74
C LEU A 56 -2.40 11.62 23.91
N GLU A 57 -2.93 12.83 23.65
CA GLU A 57 -3.56 13.66 24.69
C GLU A 57 -4.71 12.93 25.40
N LEU A 58 -5.56 12.22 24.65
CA LEU A 58 -6.67 11.46 25.24
C LEU A 58 -6.18 10.27 26.07
N ILE A 59 -5.06 9.63 25.67
CA ILE A 59 -4.43 8.57 26.46
C ILE A 59 -3.86 9.13 27.76
N ASP A 60 -3.21 10.30 27.71
CA ASP A 60 -2.65 10.97 28.89
C ASP A 60 -3.75 11.42 29.86
N GLN A 61 -4.93 11.76 29.34
CA GLN A 61 -6.15 12.01 30.13
C GLN A 61 -6.78 10.72 30.72
N GLY A 62 -6.20 9.54 30.45
CA GLY A 62 -6.65 8.26 30.98
C GLY A 62 -7.79 7.60 30.19
N LYS A 63 -8.11 8.07 28.98
CA LYS A 63 -9.13 7.43 28.12
C LYS A 63 -8.65 6.08 27.61
N THR A 64 -9.57 5.12 27.55
CA THR A 64 -9.28 3.81 26.98
C THR A 64 -9.19 3.89 25.46
N LYS A 65 -8.40 2.99 24.87
CA LYS A 65 -8.24 2.89 23.41
C LYS A 65 -9.55 2.57 22.68
N GLN A 66 -10.53 1.98 23.37
CA GLN A 66 -11.86 1.72 22.83
C GLN A 66 -12.68 3.01 22.77
N GLU A 67 -12.74 3.79 23.85
CA GLU A 67 -13.45 5.08 23.87
C GLU A 67 -12.91 6.05 22.82
N ILE A 68 -11.59 6.09 22.63
CA ILE A 68 -10.95 6.90 21.59
C ILE A 68 -11.34 6.43 20.18
N ALA A 69 -11.44 5.11 19.99
CA ALA A 69 -11.83 4.53 18.71
C ALA A 69 -13.29 4.89 18.35
N ASP A 70 -14.19 4.78 19.33
CA ASP A 70 -15.60 5.14 19.19
C ASP A 70 -15.75 6.65 18.92
N PHE A 71 -15.00 7.49 19.66
CA PHE A 71 -14.99 8.95 19.46
C PHE A 71 -14.51 9.36 18.06
N LEU A 72 -13.47 8.70 17.55
CA LEU A 72 -12.92 8.98 16.22
C LEU A 72 -13.63 8.23 15.09
N ASN A 73 -14.67 7.44 15.41
CA ASN A 73 -15.39 6.56 14.50
C ASN A 73 -14.45 5.69 13.64
N VAL A 74 -13.50 5.04 14.32
CA VAL A 74 -12.56 4.10 13.71
C VAL A 74 -12.57 2.79 14.49
N ASP A 75 -12.20 1.71 13.82
CA ASP A 75 -12.02 0.43 14.51
C ASP A 75 -10.86 0.51 15.52
N ARG A 76 -11.00 -0.16 16.66
CA ARG A 76 -10.00 -0.22 17.74
C ARG A 76 -8.61 -0.61 17.25
N THR A 77 -8.50 -1.51 16.26
CA THR A 77 -7.22 -1.91 15.65
C THR A 77 -6.51 -0.76 14.95
N THR A 78 -7.26 0.25 14.49
CA THR A 78 -6.69 1.46 13.87
C THR A 78 -5.95 2.31 14.89
N ILE A 79 -6.44 2.39 16.13
CA ILE A 79 -5.74 3.08 17.23
C ILE A 79 -4.43 2.35 17.55
N TYR A 80 -4.48 1.03 17.78
CA TYR A 80 -3.26 0.24 18.02
C TYR A 80 -2.24 0.33 16.89
N ARG A 81 -2.68 0.21 15.63
CA ARG A 81 -1.80 0.32 14.46
C ARG A 81 -1.18 1.70 14.34
N THR A 82 -1.91 2.75 14.71
CA THR A 82 -1.40 4.12 14.70
C THR A 82 -0.33 4.31 15.77
N LEU A 83 -0.58 3.87 17.01
CA LEU A 83 0.41 3.96 18.10
C LEU A 83 1.69 3.19 17.75
N LYS A 84 1.56 1.92 17.34
CA LYS A 84 2.69 1.07 16.93
C LYS A 84 3.50 1.69 15.79
N ARG A 85 2.84 2.32 14.80
CA ARG A 85 3.54 2.97 13.68
C ARG A 85 4.37 4.17 14.13
N ASN A 86 3.91 4.90 15.14
CA ASN A 86 4.57 6.10 15.64
C ASN A 86 5.50 5.83 16.84
N GLY A 87 5.64 4.58 17.29
CA GLY A 87 6.60 4.19 18.34
C GLY A 87 6.07 4.24 19.77
N TYR A 88 4.74 4.22 19.96
CA TYR A 88 4.07 4.20 21.26
C TYR A 88 3.48 2.83 21.61
#